data_AF-A0A1I5DEB6-F1
#
_entry.id   AF-A0A1I5DEB6-F1
#
_cell.length_a   1.000
_cell.length_b   1.000
_cell.length_c   1.000
_cell.angle_alpha   90.00
_cell.angle_beta   90.00
_cell.angle_gamma   90.00
#
_symmetry.space_group_name_H-M   'P 1'
#
loop_
_entity.id
_entity.type
_entity.pdbx_description
1 polymer ?
#
loop_
_entity_poly.entity_id
_entity_poly.type
_entity_poly.pdbx_seq_one_letter_code
_entity_poly.pdbx_strand_id
1 'polypeptide(L)' 'MHLMQFSEMTEELAWKEGEGDRSLLHWQLEHQRFFEKIGDFSPDMEIVVIEFKVIENS' A
#
# COMPACT_ATOMS: atom_id res chain seq x y z
N MET A 1 -11.63 4.15 1.97
CA MET A 1 -10.95 3.37 3.02
C MET A 1 -11.26 1.92 2.77
N HIS A 2 -10.23 1.10 2.66
CA HIS A 2 -10.36 -0.35 2.42
C HIS A 2 -9.65 -1.07 3.55
N LEU A 3 -10.32 -2.07 4.14
CA LEU A 3 -9.71 -3.05 5.05
C LEU A 3 -9.61 -4.35 4.26
N MET A 4 -8.40 -4.84 4.06
CA MET A 4 -8.12 -5.98 3.18
C MET A 4 -6.82 -6.66 3.58
N GLN A 5 -6.56 -7.85 3.07
CA GLN A 5 -5.26 -8.49 3.25
C GLN A 5 -4.21 -7.85 2.35
N PHE A 6 -2.95 -7.87 2.79
CA PHE A 6 -1.82 -7.39 2.00
C PHE A 6 -1.73 -8.08 0.63
N SER A 7 -1.96 -9.39 0.58
CA SER A 7 -1.98 -10.20 -0.65
C SER A 7 -3.13 -9.88 -1.61
N GLU A 8 -4.18 -9.20 -1.15
CA GLU A 8 -5.33 -8.81 -1.97
C GLU A 8 -5.12 -7.47 -2.70
N MET A 9 -3.97 -6.80 -2.49
CA MET A 9 -3.68 -5.52 -3.12
C MET A 9 -3.79 -5.59 -4.65
N THR A 10 -4.47 -4.62 -5.24
CA THR A 10 -4.72 -4.57 -6.69
C THR A 10 -3.84 -3.53 -7.37
N GLU A 11 -3.60 -3.71 -8.67
CA GLU A 11 -2.88 -2.71 -9.48
C GLU A 11 -3.56 -1.33 -9.45
N GLU A 12 -4.90 -1.28 -9.42
CA GLU A 12 -5.63 -0.02 -9.35
C GLU A 12 -5.37 0.74 -8.04
N LEU A 13 -5.39 0.04 -6.91
CA LEU A 13 -5.15 0.64 -5.60
C LEU A 13 -3.70 1.07 -5.43
N ALA A 14 -2.75 0.21 -5.80
CA ALA A 14 -1.32 0.53 -5.80
C ALA A 14 -1.01 1.74 -6.72
N TRP A 15 -1.67 1.81 -7.88
CA TRP A 15 -1.53 2.94 -8.80
C TRP A 15 -2.01 4.26 -8.21
N LYS A 16 -3.09 4.24 -7.42
CA LYS A 16 -3.66 5.43 -6.78
C LYS A 16 -2.75 6.00 -5.69
N GLU A 17 -2.03 5.14 -4.98
CA GLU A 17 -1.04 5.58 -3.99
C GLU A 17 0.14 6.31 -4.65
N GLY A 18 0.47 5.91 -5.88
CA GLY A 18 1.34 6.68 -6.76
C GLY A 18 2.83 6.56 -6.44
N GLU A 19 3.23 5.56 -5.67
CA GLU A 19 4.64 5.29 -5.32
C GLU A 19 5.45 4.76 -6.52
N GLY A 20 6.72 5.15 -6.59
CA GLY A 20 7.68 4.66 -7.58
C GLY A 20 7.18 4.69 -9.03
N ASP A 21 7.19 3.53 -9.68
CA ASP A 21 6.71 3.34 -11.06
C ASP A 21 5.21 3.03 -11.16
N ARG A 22 4.49 3.10 -10.02
CA ARG A 22 3.06 2.81 -9.88
C ARG A 22 2.67 1.37 -10.23
N SER A 23 3.62 0.45 -10.25
CA SER A 23 3.34 -0.97 -10.41
C SER A 23 2.99 -1.62 -9.07
N LEU A 24 2.11 -2.63 -9.13
CA LEU A 24 1.80 -3.47 -7.97
C LEU A 24 3.07 -4.15 -7.43
N LEU A 25 3.99 -4.55 -8.29
CA LEU A 25 5.24 -5.18 -7.88
C LEU A 25 6.12 -4.24 -7.06
N HIS A 26 6.28 -2.99 -7.51
CA HIS A 26 7.06 -2.00 -6.76
C HIS A 26 6.43 -1.73 -5.39
N TRP A 27 5.10 -1.53 -5.37
CA TRP A 27 4.34 -1.35 -4.14
C TRP A 27 4.57 -2.52 -3.16
N GLN A 28 4.43 -3.76 -3.65
CA GLN A 28 4.62 -4.96 -2.84
C GLN A 28 6.03 -5.05 -2.24
N LEU A 29 7.06 -4.78 -3.04
CA LEU A 29 8.46 -4.85 -2.59
C LEU A 29 8.77 -3.81 -1.52
N GLU A 30 8.37 -2.56 -1.72
CA GLU A 30 8.66 -1.48 -0.77
C GLU A 30 7.88 -1.66 0.53
N HIS A 31 6.60 -2.02 0.45
CA HIS A 31 5.79 -2.25 1.65
C HIS A 31 6.20 -3.51 2.40
N GLN A 32 6.54 -4.60 1.70
CA GLN A 32 7.11 -5.79 2.34
C GLN A 32 8.38 -5.43 3.11
N ARG A 33 9.32 -4.71 2.49
CA ARG A 33 10.55 -4.24 3.17
C ARG A 33 10.25 -3.39 4.40
N PHE A 34 9.25 -2.52 4.31
CA PHE A 34 8.81 -1.68 5.41
C PHE A 34 8.29 -2.51 6.59
N PHE A 35 7.36 -3.44 6.33
CA PHE A 35 6.77 -4.30 7.37
C PHE A 35 7.78 -5.31 7.94
N GLU A 36 8.68 -5.85 7.11
CA GLU A 36 9.77 -6.73 7.56
C GLU A 36 10.72 -6.00 8.50
N LYS A 37 11.03 -4.73 8.20
CA LYS A 37 11.92 -3.90 9.04
C LYS A 37 11.34 -3.65 10.44
N ILE A 38 10.02 -3.59 10.59
CA ILE A 38 9.36 -3.44 11.89
C ILE A 38 9.01 -4.79 12.54
N GLY A 39 9.20 -5.91 11.83
CA GLY A 39 9.04 -7.27 12.36
C GLY A 39 7.64 -7.87 12.24
N ASP A 40 6.74 -7.23 11.50
CA ASP A 40 5.30 -7.57 11.47
C ASP A 40 4.81 -8.04 10.09
N PHE A 41 5.70 -8.31 9.13
CA PHE A 41 5.28 -8.72 7.80
C PHE A 41 4.67 -10.13 7.76
N SER A 42 3.46 -10.21 7.20
CA SER A 42 2.85 -11.44 6.72
C SER A 42 2.08 -11.13 5.43
N PRO A 43 2.13 -11.98 4.39
CA PRO A 43 1.35 -11.76 3.18
C PRO A 43 -0.17 -11.76 3.44
N ASP A 44 -0.61 -12.39 4.53
CA ASP A 44 -2.02 -12.49 4.93
C ASP A 44 -2.39 -11.49 6.05
N MET A 45 -1.52 -10.52 6.36
CA MET A 45 -1.83 -9.48 7.35
C MET A 45 -2.90 -8.53 6.83
N GLU A 46 -3.75 -8.02 7.72
CA GLU A 46 -4.70 -6.96 7.39
C GLU A 46 -3.99 -5.61 7.27
N ILE A 47 -4.35 -4.86 6.23
CA ILE A 47 -3.91 -3.49 6.00
C ILE A 47 -5.11 -2.56 5.84
N VAL A 48 -4.92 -1.30 6.21
CA VAL A 48 -5.92 -0.24 6.01
C VAL A 48 -5.41 0.71 4.94
N VAL A 49 -6.09 0.75 3.81
CA VAL A 49 -5.76 1.63 2.67
C VAL A 49 -6.67 2.86 2.72
N ILE A 50 -6.08 4.06 2.78
CA ILE A 50 -6.82 5.32 2.89
C ILE A 50 -6.59 6.18 1.63
N GLU A 51 -7.64 6.35 0.84
CA GLU A 51 -7.68 7.37 -0.22
C GLU A 51 -8.11 8.71 0.40
N PHE A 52 -7.35 9.77 0.13
CA PHE A 52 -7.66 11.13 0.55
C PHE A 52 -7.45 12.12 -0.59
N LYS A 53 -8.03 13.31 -0.46
CA LYS A 53 -7.86 14.42 -1.40
C LYS A 53 -7.40 15.66 -0.66
N VAL A 54 -6.36 16.30 -1.17
CA VAL A 54 -5.90 17.60 -0.70
C VAL A 54 -6.97 18.66 -1.04
N ILE A 55 -7.43 19.39 -0.02
CA ILE A 55 -8.43 20.45 -0.16
C ILE A 55 -7.82 21.86 -0.16
N GLU A 56 -6.63 22.02 0.41
CA GLU A 56 -5.88 23.26 0.46
C GLU A 56 -4.37 22.94 0.51
N ASN A 57 -3.58 23.69 -0.24
CA ASN A 57 -2.12 23.71 -0.17
C ASN A 57 -1.72 25.17 0.06
N SER A 58 -1.60 25.57 1.33
CA SER A 58 -1.20 26.93 1.73
C SER A 58 0.29 27.18 1.53
#